data_AF-A0A9W8Y9I5-F1
#
_entry.id   AF-A0A9W8Y9I5-F1
#
_cell.length_a   1.000
_cell.length_b   1.000
_cell.length_c   1.000
_cell.angle_alpha   90.00
_cell.angle_beta   90.00
_cell.angle_gamma   90.00
#
_symmetry.space_group_name_H-M   'P 1'
#
loop_
_entity.id
_entity.type
_entity.pdbx_description
1 polymer ?
#
loop_
_entity_poly.entity_id
_entity_poly.type
_entity_poly.pdbx_seq_one_letter_code
_entity_poly.pdbx_strand_id
1 'polypeptide(L)'
;MAILGDKNESRGDAPVVAGHDQSNSWSFTPTTGWDLTRTTNPSTTSSSSSRITLETTTTPITIDPSKSALVIIDMQNFFLSSALGNAKGEGHAAEAALLTSAIPAATQAGIQVIHITWGISDDELAVLPPILDRIFGFDIDAAKPNANDRERKMPRGIGHPMGTVTLADGAQVDAGRLLMRDQWNTELSDALLQDFEASQNSTKPHVRFHKNRISGLWAGGSTPFREYLKENGITTLLFSGVNTDQCVLGTLQDASNQGFDAVLLRDGCGTTSPGFASEAVGFNCRRIWGFVSSCGALVEG
;
A
#
# COMPACT_ATOMS: atom_id res chain seq x y z
N MET A 1 -6.22 26.79 -8.44
CA MET A 1 -7.22 27.79 -8.85
C MET A 1 -7.64 27.47 -10.28
N ALA A 2 -8.83 26.91 -10.44
CA ALA A 2 -9.61 26.93 -11.67
C ALA A 2 -11.07 27.04 -11.20
N ILE A 3 -11.69 28.18 -11.50
CA ILE A 3 -13.08 28.50 -11.14
C ILE A 3 -13.94 27.85 -12.22
N LEU A 4 -14.73 26.83 -11.87
CA LEU A 4 -15.77 26.30 -12.74
C LEU A 4 -17.05 27.09 -12.47
N GLY A 5 -17.51 27.79 -13.51
CA GLY A 5 -18.68 28.65 -13.47
C GLY A 5 -19.99 27.88 -13.31
N ASP A 6 -20.95 28.57 -12.70
CA ASP A 6 -22.36 28.18 -12.60
C ASP A 6 -22.93 27.83 -13.97
N LYS A 7 -23.40 26.58 -14.12
CA LYS A 7 -24.44 26.22 -15.08
C LYS A 7 -25.45 25.30 -14.41
N ASN A 8 -26.49 25.94 -13.89
CA ASN A 8 -27.69 25.30 -13.37
C ASN A 8 -28.58 24.92 -14.56
N GLU A 9 -28.38 23.71 -15.10
CA GLU A 9 -29.32 23.03 -15.98
C GLU A 9 -29.66 21.69 -15.34
N SER A 10 -30.95 21.40 -15.14
CA SER A 10 -31.45 20.13 -14.62
C SER A 10 -31.15 19.02 -15.63
N ARG A 11 -29.94 18.47 -15.58
CA ARG A 11 -29.60 17.21 -16.24
C ARG A 11 -30.39 16.11 -15.52
N GLY A 12 -31.20 15.35 -16.26
CA GLY A 12 -31.76 14.10 -15.74
C GLY A 12 -30.64 13.16 -15.28
N ASP A 13 -31.00 12.07 -14.59
CA ASP A 13 -30.13 11.03 -14.00
C ASP A 13 -29.17 10.30 -14.99
N ALA A 14 -28.89 10.86 -16.17
CA ALA A 14 -27.90 10.35 -17.09
C ALA A 14 -26.50 10.39 -16.43
N PRO A 15 -25.78 9.25 -16.38
CA PRO A 15 -24.49 9.18 -15.73
C PRO A 15 -23.45 10.08 -16.42
N VAL A 16 -22.63 10.76 -15.61
CA VAL A 16 -21.44 11.47 -16.08
C VAL A 16 -20.35 10.45 -16.36
N VAL A 17 -19.76 10.48 -17.55
CA VAL A 17 -18.65 9.57 -17.92
C VAL A 17 -17.32 10.29 -17.79
N ALA A 18 -16.39 9.71 -17.04
CA ALA A 18 -15.00 10.15 -16.96
C ALA A 18 -14.10 9.17 -17.73
N GLY A 19 -13.29 9.68 -18.66
CA GLY A 19 -12.45 8.88 -19.56
C GLY A 19 -12.76 9.15 -21.02
N HIS A 20 -11.79 8.84 -21.89
CA HIS A 20 -11.89 9.06 -23.35
C HIS A 20 -12.01 7.77 -24.14
N ASP A 21 -11.81 6.62 -23.50
CA ASP A 21 -11.90 5.30 -24.09
C ASP A 21 -12.97 4.47 -23.38
N GLN A 22 -13.78 3.73 -24.13
CA GLN A 22 -14.89 2.94 -23.58
C GLN A 22 -14.41 1.78 -22.72
N SER A 23 -13.21 1.24 -22.99
CA SER A 23 -12.62 0.17 -22.18
C SER A 23 -11.98 0.70 -20.89
N ASN A 24 -11.77 2.01 -20.79
CA ASN A 24 -11.13 2.67 -19.66
C ASN A 24 -11.87 3.97 -19.30
N SER A 25 -13.13 3.82 -18.90
CA SER A 25 -13.96 4.91 -18.41
C SER A 25 -14.68 4.54 -17.12
N TRP A 26 -14.88 5.53 -16.26
CA TRP A 26 -15.75 5.46 -15.09
C TRP A 26 -17.07 6.16 -15.36
N SER A 27 -18.11 5.80 -14.61
CA SER A 27 -19.39 6.53 -14.63
C SER A 27 -19.71 7.10 -13.25
N PHE A 28 -20.48 8.18 -13.19
CA PHE A 28 -20.88 8.83 -11.94
C PHE A 28 -22.37 9.17 -11.95
N THR A 29 -23.04 8.87 -10.85
CA THR A 29 -24.36 9.44 -10.54
C THR A 29 -24.35 10.05 -9.14
N PRO A 30 -25.15 11.10 -8.88
CA PRO A 30 -25.27 11.66 -7.53
C PRO A 30 -25.76 10.66 -6.47
N THR A 31 -26.51 9.63 -6.87
CA THR A 31 -27.11 8.65 -5.97
C THR A 31 -26.17 7.50 -5.62
N THR A 32 -25.38 7.03 -6.59
CA THR A 32 -24.53 5.83 -6.41
C THR A 32 -23.03 6.13 -6.34
N GLY A 33 -22.62 7.39 -6.55
CA GLY A 33 -21.22 7.76 -6.62
C GLY A 33 -20.55 7.30 -7.91
N TRP A 34 -19.24 7.00 -7.84
CA TRP A 34 -18.44 6.56 -8.98
C TRP A 34 -18.51 5.04 -9.18
N ASP A 35 -18.70 4.58 -10.40
CA ASP A 35 -18.52 3.19 -10.80
C ASP A 35 -17.21 3.03 -11.57
N LEU A 36 -16.27 2.31 -10.95
CA LEU A 36 -14.91 2.06 -11.45
C LEU A 36 -14.78 0.70 -12.18
N THR A 37 -15.87 -0.06 -12.30
CA THR A 37 -15.87 -1.45 -12.80
C THR A 37 -15.53 -1.57 -14.29
N ARG A 38 -15.56 -0.45 -15.03
CA ARG A 38 -15.35 -0.35 -16.48
C ARG A 38 -16.26 -1.28 -17.29
N THR A 39 -17.53 -1.39 -16.88
CA THR A 39 -18.52 -2.20 -17.60
C THR A 39 -18.95 -1.48 -18.88
N THR A 40 -18.65 -2.09 -20.04
CA THR A 40 -18.88 -1.49 -21.37
C THR A 40 -20.36 -1.50 -21.80
N ASN A 41 -21.27 -2.04 -21.00
CA ASN A 41 -22.69 -2.06 -21.31
C ASN A 41 -23.56 -2.21 -20.03
N PRO A 42 -24.40 -1.21 -19.68
CA PRO A 42 -25.36 -1.36 -18.58
C PRO A 42 -26.42 -2.44 -18.85
N SER A 43 -26.57 -2.86 -20.11
CA SER A 43 -27.65 -3.75 -20.59
C SER A 43 -27.26 -5.22 -20.72
N THR A 44 -25.99 -5.59 -20.56
CA THR A 44 -25.57 -7.00 -20.61
C THR A 44 -25.45 -7.57 -19.21
N THR A 45 -26.50 -8.29 -18.80
CA THR A 45 -26.64 -9.09 -17.57
C THR A 45 -25.79 -10.38 -17.59
N SER A 46 -24.50 -10.28 -17.92
CA SER A 46 -23.58 -11.44 -17.92
C SER A 46 -22.16 -10.95 -17.64
N SER A 47 -21.42 -11.34 -16.60
CA SER A 47 -21.52 -12.44 -15.63
C SER A 47 -21.46 -11.92 -14.19
N SER A 48 -21.78 -12.79 -13.22
CA SER A 48 -21.87 -12.55 -11.77
C SER A 48 -20.58 -12.12 -11.05
N SER A 49 -19.85 -11.08 -11.50
CA SER A 49 -18.91 -10.44 -10.59
C SER A 49 -19.72 -9.61 -9.59
N SER A 50 -19.70 -10.02 -8.32
CA SER A 50 -20.34 -9.28 -7.23
C SER A 50 -19.65 -7.93 -7.11
N ARG A 51 -20.25 -6.88 -7.66
CA ARG A 51 -19.80 -5.50 -7.43
C ARG A 51 -19.96 -5.17 -5.95
N ILE A 52 -18.98 -4.49 -5.36
CA ILE A 52 -19.05 -3.99 -3.98
C ILE A 52 -18.93 -2.47 -3.99
N THR A 53 -19.61 -1.81 -3.04
CA THR A 53 -19.62 -0.36 -2.92
C THR A 53 -18.93 0.05 -1.64
N LEU A 54 -17.87 0.84 -1.76
CA LEU A 54 -17.10 1.35 -0.64
C LEU A 54 -17.48 2.80 -0.36
N GLU A 55 -17.81 3.09 0.88
CA GLU A 55 -17.88 4.47 1.35
C GLU A 55 -16.48 5.12 1.31
N THR A 56 -16.43 6.39 0.92
CA THR A 56 -15.17 7.15 0.90
C THR A 56 -15.37 8.51 1.59
N THR A 57 -14.27 9.22 1.84
CA THR A 57 -14.32 10.56 2.44
C THR A 57 -14.96 11.63 1.55
N THR A 58 -15.33 11.31 0.29
CA THR A 58 -15.96 12.23 -0.65
C THR A 58 -17.27 11.68 -1.20
N THR A 59 -17.21 10.59 -1.98
CA THR A 59 -18.36 9.96 -2.62
C THR A 59 -18.15 8.45 -2.66
N PRO A 60 -19.21 7.62 -2.55
CA PRO A 60 -19.06 6.17 -2.68
C PRO A 60 -18.39 5.78 -4.01
N ILE A 61 -17.69 4.65 -3.99
CA ILE A 61 -17.10 4.04 -5.20
C ILE A 61 -17.57 2.59 -5.32
N THR A 62 -17.94 2.17 -6.52
CA THR A 62 -18.26 0.78 -6.84
C THR A 62 -17.08 0.15 -7.58
N ILE A 63 -16.63 -1.01 -7.10
CA ILE A 63 -15.47 -1.72 -7.67
C ILE A 63 -15.84 -3.17 -8.03
N ASP A 64 -15.07 -3.77 -8.92
CA ASP A 64 -15.16 -5.20 -9.24
C ASP A 64 -14.09 -5.95 -8.44
N PRO A 65 -14.45 -6.79 -7.45
CA PRO A 65 -13.49 -7.52 -6.64
C PRO A 65 -12.53 -8.39 -7.46
N SER A 66 -12.98 -8.94 -8.58
CA SER A 66 -12.14 -9.78 -9.44
C SER A 66 -11.03 -8.99 -10.14
N LYS A 67 -11.21 -7.68 -10.32
CA LYS A 67 -10.24 -6.74 -10.87
C LYS A 67 -9.58 -5.86 -9.80
N SER A 68 -9.71 -6.25 -8.53
CA SER A 68 -9.23 -5.46 -7.39
C SER A 68 -8.17 -6.22 -6.60
N ALA A 69 -7.25 -5.47 -5.99
CA ALA A 69 -6.29 -6.01 -5.04
C ALA A 69 -6.16 -5.14 -3.78
N LEU A 70 -6.02 -5.80 -2.63
CA LEU A 70 -5.54 -5.22 -1.38
C LEU A 70 -4.00 -5.29 -1.37
N VAL A 71 -3.34 -4.14 -1.35
CA VAL A 71 -1.89 -4.01 -1.42
C VAL A 71 -1.35 -3.57 -0.06
N ILE A 72 -0.70 -4.50 0.64
CA ILE A 72 -0.12 -4.32 1.97
C ILE A 72 1.38 -4.06 1.82
N ILE A 73 1.82 -2.87 2.22
CA ILE A 73 3.18 -2.39 1.97
C ILE A 73 4.03 -2.42 3.24
N ASP A 74 5.21 -3.03 3.14
CA ASP A 74 6.33 -3.00 4.09
C ASP A 74 5.99 -3.35 5.55
N MET A 75 5.00 -4.21 5.77
CA MET A 75 4.66 -4.71 7.10
C MET A 75 5.66 -5.79 7.56
N GLN A 76 6.93 -5.41 7.65
CA GLN A 76 8.08 -6.27 7.90
C GLN A 76 8.60 -6.09 9.32
N ASN A 77 9.36 -7.08 9.79
CA ASN A 77 10.02 -7.03 11.10
C ASN A 77 10.87 -5.77 11.28
N PHE A 78 11.54 -5.29 10.22
CA PHE A 78 12.32 -4.05 10.28
C PHE A 78 11.50 -2.86 10.77
N PHE A 79 10.24 -2.74 10.34
CA PHE A 79 9.38 -1.59 10.64
C PHE A 79 8.50 -1.80 11.88
N LEU A 80 8.20 -3.04 12.25
CA LEU A 80 7.22 -3.35 13.30
C LEU A 80 7.78 -4.09 14.51
N SER A 81 8.91 -4.79 14.39
CA SER A 81 9.39 -5.63 15.49
C SER A 81 9.99 -4.80 16.62
N SER A 82 9.52 -5.05 17.85
CA SER A 82 10.08 -4.44 19.06
C SER A 82 11.52 -4.86 19.33
N ALA A 83 11.98 -6.00 18.78
CA ALA A 83 13.37 -6.44 18.86
C ALA A 83 14.35 -5.48 18.17
N LEU A 84 13.84 -4.64 17.25
CA LEU A 84 14.58 -3.56 16.60
C LEU A 84 14.27 -2.17 17.20
N GLY A 85 13.64 -2.12 18.36
CA GLY A 85 13.31 -0.88 19.05
C GLY A 85 12.05 -0.18 18.53
N ASN A 86 11.28 -0.80 17.64
CA ASN A 86 10.01 -0.23 17.18
C ASN A 86 8.95 -0.31 18.29
N ALA A 87 8.59 0.85 18.84
CA ALA A 87 7.52 0.96 19.84
C ALA A 87 6.15 0.75 19.19
N LYS A 88 5.17 0.26 19.97
CA LYS A 88 3.78 0.18 19.52
C LYS A 88 3.28 1.56 19.08
N GLY A 89 2.77 1.66 17.86
CA GLY A 89 2.31 2.92 17.28
C GLY A 89 1.32 2.70 16.14
N GLU A 90 1.24 3.69 15.24
CA GLU A 90 0.28 3.67 14.12
C GLU A 90 0.47 2.47 13.20
N GLY A 91 1.72 2.04 12.95
CA GLY A 91 2.00 0.85 12.14
C GLY A 91 1.40 -0.44 12.72
N HIS A 92 1.47 -0.62 14.04
CA HIS A 92 0.84 -1.77 14.73
C HIS A 92 -0.69 -1.66 14.75
N ALA A 93 -1.23 -0.45 14.85
CA ALA A 93 -2.67 -0.23 14.76
C ALA A 93 -3.19 -0.57 13.35
N ALA A 94 -2.44 -0.18 12.32
CA ALA A 94 -2.71 -0.53 10.93
C ALA A 94 -2.64 -2.05 10.69
N GLU A 95 -1.61 -2.73 11.24
CA GLU A 95 -1.51 -4.20 11.20
C GLU A 95 -2.76 -4.87 11.79
N ALA A 96 -3.19 -4.39 12.95
CA ALA A 96 -4.39 -4.92 13.61
C ALA A 96 -5.65 -4.69 12.78
N ALA A 97 -5.83 -3.51 12.18
CA ALA A 97 -6.96 -3.22 11.29
C ALA A 97 -6.95 -4.12 10.03
N LEU A 98 -5.77 -4.39 9.47
CA LEU A 98 -5.61 -5.29 8.32
C LEU A 98 -6.03 -6.72 8.66
N LEU A 99 -5.46 -7.27 9.74
CA LEU A 99 -5.72 -8.65 10.16
C LEU A 99 -7.18 -8.87 10.60
N THR A 100 -7.79 -7.89 11.27
CA THR A 100 -9.14 -8.04 11.80
C THR A 100 -10.24 -7.70 10.80
N SER A 101 -9.95 -6.85 9.81
CA SER A 101 -10.99 -6.27 8.94
C SER A 101 -10.66 -6.43 7.45
N ALA A 102 -9.59 -5.79 6.96
CA ALA A 102 -9.37 -5.67 5.52
C ALA A 102 -9.01 -7.00 4.84
N ILE A 103 -8.13 -7.81 5.43
CA ILE A 103 -7.71 -9.10 4.86
C ILE A 103 -8.89 -10.09 4.80
N PRO A 104 -9.65 -10.29 5.90
CA PRO A 104 -10.85 -11.12 5.86
C PRO A 104 -11.88 -10.64 4.83
N ALA A 105 -12.18 -9.34 4.79
CA ALA A 105 -13.14 -8.77 3.84
C ALA A 105 -12.69 -8.93 2.38
N ALA A 106 -11.42 -8.63 2.10
CA ALA A 106 -10.83 -8.81 0.77
C ALA A 106 -10.90 -10.28 0.33
N THR A 107 -10.51 -11.21 1.22
CA THR A 107 -10.57 -12.66 0.95
C THR A 107 -11.99 -13.11 0.67
N GLN A 108 -12.95 -12.70 1.49
CA GLN A 108 -14.37 -13.05 1.32
C GLN A 108 -14.95 -12.52 0.01
N ALA A 109 -14.59 -11.30 -0.39
CA ALA A 109 -15.02 -10.68 -1.64
C ALA A 109 -14.29 -11.22 -2.88
N GLY A 110 -13.23 -12.03 -2.70
CA GLY A 110 -12.39 -12.52 -3.80
C GLY A 110 -11.41 -11.47 -4.36
N ILE A 111 -11.13 -10.41 -3.60
CA ILE A 111 -10.07 -9.43 -3.90
C ILE A 111 -8.71 -10.09 -3.70
N GLN A 112 -7.75 -9.86 -4.61
CA GLN A 112 -6.41 -10.41 -4.44
C GLN A 112 -5.67 -9.69 -3.30
N VAL A 113 -5.12 -10.43 -2.34
CA VAL A 113 -4.24 -9.84 -1.31
C VAL A 113 -2.79 -9.94 -1.80
N ILE A 114 -2.09 -8.81 -1.79
CA ILE A 114 -0.72 -8.65 -2.30
C ILE A 114 0.13 -7.99 -1.22
N HIS A 115 1.24 -8.63 -0.87
CA HIS A 115 2.25 -8.08 0.02
C HIS A 115 3.40 -7.51 -0.80
N ILE A 116 3.78 -6.27 -0.53
CA ILE A 116 4.96 -5.63 -1.13
C ILE A 116 5.96 -5.36 -0.03
N THR A 117 7.17 -5.88 -0.16
CA THR A 117 8.20 -5.76 0.89
C THR A 117 9.50 -5.22 0.34
N TRP A 118 10.25 -4.46 1.13
CA TRP A 118 11.67 -4.26 0.86
C TRP A 118 12.38 -5.61 0.80
N GLY A 119 13.18 -5.84 -0.24
CA GLY A 119 13.89 -7.10 -0.42
C GLY A 119 14.90 -6.98 -1.56
N ILE A 120 16.01 -6.33 -1.26
CA ILE A 120 17.05 -6.01 -2.22
C ILE A 120 17.98 -7.20 -2.41
N SER A 121 18.28 -7.55 -3.66
CA SER A 121 19.34 -8.50 -4.02
C SER A 121 20.71 -7.81 -4.07
N ASP A 122 21.80 -8.59 -4.02
CA ASP A 122 23.15 -8.02 -4.10
C ASP A 122 23.41 -7.26 -5.41
N ASP A 123 22.84 -7.71 -6.53
CA ASP A 123 22.94 -7.03 -7.83
C ASP A 123 22.23 -5.66 -7.80
N GLU A 124 21.06 -5.59 -7.18
CA GLU A 124 20.31 -4.34 -7.02
C GLU A 124 20.99 -3.37 -6.04
N LEU A 125 21.63 -3.91 -5.00
CA LEU A 125 22.42 -3.12 -4.05
C LEU A 125 23.59 -2.43 -4.74
N ALA A 126 24.28 -3.14 -5.66
CA ALA A 126 25.45 -2.60 -6.37
C ALA A 126 25.13 -1.37 -7.23
N VAL A 127 23.88 -1.20 -7.66
CA VAL A 127 23.42 -0.08 -8.50
C VAL A 127 22.42 0.82 -7.76
N LEU A 128 22.33 0.70 -6.43
CA LEU A 128 21.38 1.45 -5.64
C LEU A 128 21.72 2.95 -5.66
N PRO A 129 20.76 3.84 -5.97
CA PRO A 129 21.02 5.28 -5.94
C PRO A 129 21.42 5.75 -4.54
N PRO A 130 22.40 6.66 -4.40
CA PRO A 130 22.86 7.16 -3.10
C PRO A 130 21.76 7.78 -2.22
N ILE A 131 20.68 8.28 -2.84
CA ILE A 131 19.53 8.82 -2.09
C ILE A 131 18.84 7.76 -1.24
N LEU A 132 18.83 6.49 -1.69
CA LEU A 132 18.24 5.39 -0.92
C LEU A 132 19.16 4.91 0.18
N ASP A 133 20.46 4.88 -0.07
CA ASP A 133 21.42 4.59 0.99
C ASP A 133 21.40 5.69 2.06
N ARG A 134 21.20 6.95 1.65
CA ARG A 134 21.06 8.08 2.57
C ARG A 134 19.91 7.91 3.57
N ILE A 135 18.72 7.54 3.10
CA ILE A 135 17.51 7.52 3.96
C ILE A 135 17.53 6.40 5.02
N PHE A 136 18.25 5.30 4.78
CA PHE A 136 18.36 4.19 5.72
C PHE A 136 19.70 4.14 6.44
N GLY A 137 20.72 4.81 5.90
CA GLY A 137 22.08 4.85 6.45
C GLY A 137 22.42 6.13 7.22
N PHE A 138 21.56 7.16 7.24
CA PHE A 138 21.87 8.44 7.87
C PHE A 138 20.68 9.02 8.64
N ASP A 139 20.82 9.10 9.96
CA ASP A 139 19.96 9.95 10.78
C ASP A 139 20.47 11.40 10.69
N ILE A 140 19.74 12.21 9.93
CA ILE A 140 20.03 13.65 9.72
C ILE A 140 19.87 14.49 10.98
N ASP A 141 19.08 14.03 11.96
CA ASP A 141 18.90 14.71 13.25
C ASP A 141 19.99 14.28 14.26
N ALA A 142 20.52 13.06 14.13
CA ALA A 142 21.70 12.60 14.88
C ALA A 142 23.02 13.23 14.41
N ALA A 143 23.03 13.96 13.29
CA ALA A 143 24.21 14.69 12.81
C ALA A 143 24.59 15.90 13.67
N LYS A 144 23.83 16.23 14.72
CA LYS A 144 24.26 17.19 15.75
C LYS A 144 25.18 16.49 16.76
N PRO A 145 26.49 16.79 16.77
CA PRO A 145 27.41 16.18 17.73
C PRO A 145 27.04 16.64 19.14
N ASN A 146 26.75 15.69 20.02
CA ASN A 146 26.71 15.95 21.45
C ASN A 146 28.07 15.52 22.03
N ALA A 147 28.72 16.38 22.81
CA ALA A 147 30.12 16.23 23.22
C ALA A 147 30.42 14.99 24.11
N ASN A 148 29.40 14.22 24.49
CA ASN A 148 29.50 13.05 25.36
C ASN A 148 29.40 11.70 24.65
N ASP A 149 29.13 11.65 23.34
CA ASP A 149 28.97 10.37 22.61
C ASP A 149 30.30 9.88 22.04
N ARG A 150 31.07 9.16 22.86
CA ARG A 150 32.37 8.58 22.45
C ARG A 150 32.27 7.32 21.57
N GLU A 151 31.06 6.82 21.27
CA GLU A 151 30.86 5.63 20.44
C GLU A 151 29.61 5.72 19.53
N ARG A 152 29.40 6.83 18.82
CA ARG A 152 28.41 6.82 17.73
C ARG A 152 28.95 5.99 16.56
N LYS A 153 28.61 4.69 16.53
CA LYS A 153 28.73 3.88 15.30
C LYS A 153 27.98 4.63 14.20
N MET A 154 28.67 5.01 13.13
CA MET A 154 28.00 5.59 11.96
C MET A 154 26.84 4.67 11.57
N PRO A 155 25.65 5.22 11.31
CA PRO A 155 24.53 4.42 10.84
C PRO A 155 24.96 3.76 9.53
N ARG A 156 24.60 2.49 9.42
CA ARG A 156 25.16 1.59 8.41
C ARG A 156 24.03 1.30 7.43
N GLY A 157 24.19 1.78 6.21
CA GLY A 157 23.15 1.81 5.18
C GLY A 157 22.69 0.43 4.71
N ILE A 158 21.90 0.43 3.64
CA ILE A 158 21.27 -0.80 3.12
C ILE A 158 22.36 -1.86 2.86
N GLY A 159 22.05 -3.11 3.21
CA GLY A 159 22.97 -4.23 3.03
C GLY A 159 23.98 -4.43 4.15
N HIS A 160 24.03 -3.54 5.15
CA HIS A 160 24.92 -3.72 6.30
C HIS A 160 24.40 -4.80 7.28
N PRO A 161 25.26 -5.69 7.81
CA PRO A 161 24.88 -6.66 8.85
C PRO A 161 24.31 -6.03 10.12
N MET A 162 23.07 -6.39 10.46
CA MET A 162 22.35 -5.91 11.65
C MET A 162 22.74 -6.70 12.92
N GLY A 163 23.25 -7.92 12.76
CA GLY A 163 23.65 -8.79 13.86
C GLY A 163 22.47 -9.47 14.54
N THR A 164 22.74 -10.06 15.70
CA THR A 164 21.74 -10.81 16.46
C THR A 164 20.84 -9.87 17.27
N VAL A 165 19.53 -10.13 17.25
CA VAL A 165 18.52 -9.43 18.06
C VAL A 165 17.80 -10.39 18.99
N THR A 166 17.28 -9.85 20.10
CA THR A 166 16.53 -10.62 21.10
C THR A 166 15.03 -10.40 20.92
N LEU A 167 14.29 -11.47 20.69
CA LEU A 167 12.84 -11.46 20.57
C LEU A 167 12.15 -11.32 21.94
N ALA A 168 10.83 -11.08 21.93
CA ALA A 168 10.05 -10.88 23.15
C ALA A 168 10.04 -12.10 24.09
N ASP A 169 10.19 -13.30 23.55
CA ASP A 169 10.29 -14.56 24.29
C ASP A 169 11.72 -14.87 24.76
N GLY A 170 12.70 -14.00 24.47
CA GLY A 170 14.11 -14.15 24.79
C GLY A 170 14.92 -14.92 23.74
N ALA A 171 14.29 -15.44 22.68
CA ALA A 171 15.00 -16.10 21.59
C ALA A 171 15.96 -15.13 20.88
N GLN A 172 17.09 -15.65 20.43
CA GLN A 172 18.09 -14.89 19.67
C GLN A 172 17.96 -15.25 18.20
N VAL A 173 17.81 -14.24 17.34
CA VAL A 173 17.75 -14.43 15.89
C VAL A 173 18.77 -13.56 15.18
N ASP A 174 19.39 -14.06 14.12
CA ASP A 174 20.18 -13.23 13.23
C ASP A 174 19.25 -12.34 12.41
N ALA A 175 19.30 -11.03 12.63
CA ALA A 175 18.47 -10.09 11.89
C ALA A 175 18.89 -9.97 10.41
N GLY A 176 20.08 -10.48 10.06
CA GLY A 176 20.58 -10.49 8.69
C GLY A 176 21.15 -9.15 8.25
N ARG A 177 21.16 -8.91 6.94
CA ARG A 177 21.59 -7.64 6.33
C ARG A 177 20.39 -6.71 6.11
N LEU A 178 20.56 -5.44 6.45
CA LEU A 178 19.50 -4.43 6.41
C LEU A 178 18.82 -4.36 5.03
N LEU A 179 17.50 -4.60 4.99
CA LEU A 179 16.62 -4.55 3.81
C LEU A 179 16.99 -5.50 2.66
N MET A 180 17.89 -6.46 2.90
CA MET A 180 18.25 -7.48 1.92
C MET A 180 17.19 -8.58 1.90
N ARG A 181 16.97 -9.17 0.72
CA ARG A 181 15.98 -10.23 0.52
C ARG A 181 16.26 -11.47 1.38
N ASP A 182 15.18 -12.15 1.77
CA ASP A 182 15.22 -13.43 2.50
C ASP A 182 16.00 -13.35 3.82
N GLN A 183 15.86 -12.23 4.53
CA GLN A 183 16.45 -12.01 5.85
C GLN A 183 15.35 -11.81 6.88
N TRP A 184 15.64 -12.08 8.16
CA TRP A 184 14.64 -11.92 9.22
C TRP A 184 14.06 -10.50 9.28
N ASN A 185 14.90 -9.46 9.11
CA ASN A 185 14.42 -8.07 9.11
C ASN A 185 13.47 -7.74 7.94
N THR A 186 13.60 -8.46 6.81
CA THR A 186 12.74 -8.29 5.64
C THR A 186 11.58 -9.27 5.57
N GLU A 187 11.47 -10.19 6.51
CA GLU A 187 10.29 -11.02 6.64
C GLU A 187 9.10 -10.19 7.12
N LEU A 188 7.89 -10.61 6.76
CA LEU A 188 6.66 -10.07 7.31
C LEU A 188 6.70 -10.15 8.85
N SER A 189 6.00 -9.24 9.52
CA SER A 189 5.74 -9.38 10.95
C SER A 189 5.10 -10.73 11.25
N ASP A 190 5.36 -11.28 12.43
CA ASP A 190 4.94 -12.65 12.79
C ASP A 190 3.45 -12.92 12.54
N ALA A 191 2.58 -11.95 12.86
CA ALA A 191 1.14 -12.09 12.68
C ALA A 191 0.73 -12.12 11.19
N LEU A 192 1.31 -11.26 10.36
CA LEU A 192 1.06 -11.26 8.91
C LEU A 192 1.74 -12.41 8.20
N LEU A 193 2.89 -12.91 8.70
CA LEU A 193 3.51 -14.12 8.19
C LEU A 193 2.61 -15.33 8.39
N GLN A 194 2.04 -15.50 9.59
CA GLN A 194 1.09 -16.58 9.89
C GLN A 194 -0.14 -16.52 8.98
N ASP A 195 -0.71 -15.33 8.78
CA ASP A 195 -1.84 -15.13 7.86
C ASP A 195 -1.47 -15.44 6.41
N PHE A 196 -0.29 -14.96 5.95
CA PHE A 196 0.23 -15.25 4.63
C PHE A 196 0.41 -16.76 4.38
N GLU A 197 1.01 -17.48 5.33
CA GLU A 197 1.21 -18.94 5.26
C GLU A 197 -0.13 -19.69 5.26
N ALA A 198 -1.08 -19.27 6.11
CA ALA A 198 -2.42 -19.86 6.15
C ALA A 198 -3.15 -19.70 4.81
N SER A 199 -2.99 -18.55 4.16
CA SER A 199 -3.62 -18.26 2.86
C SER A 199 -3.15 -19.19 1.73
N GLN A 200 -1.98 -19.83 1.85
CA GLN A 200 -1.40 -20.67 0.79
C GLN A 200 -2.26 -21.91 0.49
N ASN A 201 -3.14 -22.31 1.42
CA ASN A 201 -4.08 -23.41 1.22
C ASN A 201 -5.46 -22.98 0.69
N SER A 202 -5.64 -21.69 0.34
CA SER A 202 -6.89 -21.14 -0.17
C SER A 202 -6.99 -21.21 -1.70
N THR A 203 -8.17 -20.95 -2.25
CA THR A 203 -8.39 -20.88 -3.70
C THR A 203 -7.73 -19.66 -4.36
N LYS A 204 -7.40 -18.63 -3.58
CA LYS A 204 -6.77 -17.40 -4.05
C LYS A 204 -5.69 -16.98 -3.03
N PRO A 205 -4.53 -17.66 -3.01
CA PRO A 205 -3.50 -17.43 -2.01
C PRO A 205 -2.95 -16.00 -2.08
N HIS A 206 -2.46 -15.50 -0.95
CA HIS A 206 -1.77 -14.22 -0.91
C HIS A 206 -0.48 -14.35 -1.72
N VAL A 207 -0.12 -13.28 -2.45
CA VAL A 207 1.14 -13.21 -3.21
C VAL A 207 2.04 -12.15 -2.62
N ARG A 208 3.36 -12.32 -2.80
CA ARG A 208 4.36 -11.39 -2.28
C ARG A 208 5.34 -10.98 -3.37
N PHE A 209 5.67 -9.70 -3.43
CA PHE A 209 6.69 -9.14 -4.31
C PHE A 209 7.70 -8.30 -3.53
N HIS A 210 8.94 -8.32 -3.99
CA HIS A 210 9.99 -7.47 -3.44
C HIS A 210 10.13 -6.18 -4.23
N LYS A 211 10.41 -5.08 -3.52
CA LYS A 211 10.80 -3.80 -4.10
C LYS A 211 12.19 -3.40 -3.64
N ASN A 212 12.84 -2.60 -4.48
CA ASN A 212 14.18 -2.04 -4.28
C ASN A 212 14.16 -0.50 -4.30
N ARG A 213 12.96 0.09 -4.19
CA ARG A 213 12.68 1.53 -4.23
C ARG A 213 11.58 1.85 -3.21
N ILE A 214 11.33 3.14 -2.98
CA ILE A 214 10.20 3.57 -2.14
C ILE A 214 8.88 2.99 -2.69
N SER A 215 8.65 3.17 -3.98
CA SER A 215 7.49 2.62 -4.68
C SER A 215 7.72 1.17 -5.13
N GLY A 216 6.72 0.31 -4.92
CA GLY A 216 6.70 -1.07 -5.44
C GLY A 216 6.52 -1.17 -6.96
N LEU A 217 6.16 -0.07 -7.62
CA LEU A 217 5.92 -0.01 -9.06
C LEU A 217 7.06 0.69 -9.84
N TRP A 218 8.05 1.23 -9.14
CA TRP A 218 9.17 1.92 -9.77
C TRP A 218 10.33 0.98 -10.08
N ALA A 219 10.55 0.66 -11.36
CA ALA A 219 11.77 -0.01 -11.83
C ALA A 219 12.18 0.38 -13.26
N GLY A 220 12.07 1.67 -13.63
CA GLY A 220 12.52 2.14 -14.94
C GLY A 220 11.85 1.45 -16.13
N GLY A 221 10.69 0.81 -15.92
CA GLY A 221 9.99 -0.02 -16.89
C GLY A 221 8.93 -0.90 -16.25
N SER A 222 9.31 -2.13 -15.90
CA SER A 222 8.40 -3.17 -15.41
C SER A 222 8.93 -3.79 -14.12
N THR A 223 8.05 -3.97 -13.13
CA THR A 223 8.32 -4.75 -11.91
C THR A 223 7.52 -6.06 -11.95
N PRO A 224 7.97 -7.13 -11.28
CA PRO A 224 7.15 -8.34 -11.14
C PRO A 224 5.75 -8.06 -10.58
N PHE A 225 5.65 -7.11 -9.65
CA PHE A 225 4.37 -6.64 -9.13
C PHE A 225 3.48 -6.05 -10.25
N ARG A 226 4.01 -5.14 -11.07
CA ARG A 226 3.26 -4.53 -12.17
C ARG A 226 2.85 -5.55 -13.23
N GLU A 227 3.72 -6.49 -13.55
CA GLU A 227 3.43 -7.56 -14.51
C GLU A 227 2.27 -8.41 -14.02
N TYR A 228 2.34 -8.84 -12.77
CA TYR A 228 1.27 -9.58 -12.13
C TYR A 228 -0.07 -8.83 -12.18
N LEU A 229 -0.09 -7.53 -11.84
CA LEU A 229 -1.31 -6.72 -11.92
C LEU A 229 -1.92 -6.74 -13.33
N LYS A 230 -1.09 -6.57 -14.36
CA LYS A 230 -1.54 -6.56 -15.76
C LYS A 230 -2.02 -7.92 -16.24
N GLU A 231 -1.27 -8.97 -15.95
CA GLU A 231 -1.59 -10.35 -16.36
C GLU A 231 -2.90 -10.83 -15.75
N ASN A 232 -3.22 -10.37 -14.53
CA ASN A 232 -4.46 -10.71 -13.83
C ASN A 232 -5.60 -9.71 -14.06
N GLY A 233 -5.42 -8.73 -14.95
CA GLY A 233 -6.46 -7.74 -15.28
C GLY A 233 -6.89 -6.87 -14.10
N ILE A 234 -6.02 -6.67 -13.10
CA ILE A 234 -6.29 -5.85 -11.93
C ILE A 234 -6.25 -4.38 -12.35
N THR A 235 -7.29 -3.62 -12.01
CA THR A 235 -7.42 -2.19 -12.32
C THR A 235 -7.56 -1.31 -11.09
N THR A 236 -8.02 -1.87 -9.97
CA THR A 236 -8.27 -1.14 -8.72
C THR A 236 -7.37 -1.64 -7.60
N LEU A 237 -6.73 -0.73 -6.88
CA LEU A 237 -5.77 -1.05 -5.82
C LEU A 237 -6.16 -0.34 -4.51
N LEU A 238 -6.40 -1.14 -3.47
CA LEU A 238 -6.66 -0.70 -2.10
C LEU A 238 -5.32 -0.71 -1.34
N PHE A 239 -4.77 0.46 -1.04
CA PHE A 239 -3.45 0.63 -0.45
C PHE A 239 -3.49 0.71 1.07
N SER A 240 -2.56 -0.03 1.69
CA SER A 240 -2.36 -0.10 3.13
C SER A 240 -0.90 -0.39 3.50
N GLY A 241 -0.58 -0.35 4.79
CA GLY A 241 0.74 -0.68 5.33
C GLY A 241 1.52 0.55 5.81
N VAL A 242 2.85 0.48 5.75
CA VAL A 242 3.74 1.51 6.29
C VAL A 242 4.81 1.93 5.26
N ASN A 243 5.34 3.15 5.31
CA ASN A 243 4.80 4.32 6.01
C ASN A 243 3.78 5.06 5.12
N THR A 244 2.69 5.57 5.72
CA THR A 244 1.60 6.30 5.04
C THR A 244 2.11 7.35 4.06
N ASP A 245 3.05 8.18 4.49
CA ASP A 245 3.60 9.34 3.76
C ASP A 245 4.82 9.02 2.89
N GLN A 246 5.26 7.75 2.86
CA GLN A 246 6.47 7.33 2.14
C GLN A 246 6.16 6.19 1.17
N CYS A 247 6.38 4.93 1.56
CA CYS A 247 6.22 3.77 0.66
C CYS A 247 4.78 3.59 0.19
N VAL A 248 3.80 3.83 1.07
CA VAL A 248 2.37 3.77 0.72
C VAL A 248 2.04 4.86 -0.30
N LEU A 249 2.30 6.13 0.03
CA LEU A 249 2.04 7.25 -0.89
C LEU A 249 2.82 7.10 -2.20
N GLY A 250 4.11 6.74 -2.16
CA GLY A 250 4.95 6.61 -3.35
C GLY A 250 4.46 5.52 -4.30
N THR A 251 4.06 4.36 -3.77
CA THR A 251 3.48 3.28 -4.60
C THR A 251 2.11 3.69 -5.14
N LEU A 252 1.29 4.36 -4.33
CA LEU A 252 -0.04 4.85 -4.72
C LEU A 252 0.04 5.88 -5.85
N GLN A 253 0.97 6.84 -5.75
CA GLN A 253 1.20 7.86 -6.78
C GLN A 253 1.63 7.22 -8.11
N ASP A 254 2.56 6.28 -8.08
CA ASP A 254 2.99 5.57 -9.28
C ASP A 254 1.87 4.71 -9.87
N ALA A 255 1.02 4.11 -9.04
CA ALA A 255 -0.15 3.38 -9.50
C ALA A 255 -1.14 4.31 -10.24
N SER A 256 -1.46 5.45 -9.63
CA SER A 256 -2.33 6.48 -10.21
C SER A 256 -1.79 6.99 -11.54
N ASN A 257 -0.50 7.33 -11.60
CA ASN A 257 0.17 7.78 -12.83
C ASN A 257 0.20 6.70 -13.93
N GLN A 258 0.13 5.42 -13.55
CA GLN A 258 0.06 4.29 -14.47
C GLN A 258 -1.36 3.89 -14.86
N GLY A 259 -2.38 4.59 -14.35
CA GLY A 259 -3.79 4.39 -14.71
C GLY A 259 -4.56 3.38 -13.87
N PHE A 260 -4.01 2.93 -12.74
CA PHE A 260 -4.76 2.15 -11.75
C PHE A 260 -5.66 3.06 -10.92
N ASP A 261 -6.83 2.57 -10.52
CA ASP A 261 -7.69 3.26 -9.56
C ASP A 261 -7.12 3.06 -8.16
N ALA A 262 -6.63 4.14 -7.56
CA ALA A 262 -6.03 4.08 -6.24
C ALA A 262 -7.02 4.43 -5.14
N VAL A 263 -7.08 3.60 -4.10
CA VAL A 263 -7.90 3.81 -2.90
C VAL A 263 -7.02 3.65 -1.67
N LEU A 264 -6.84 4.71 -0.87
CA LEU A 264 -6.11 4.64 0.39
C LEU A 264 -7.04 4.14 1.51
N LEU A 265 -6.69 3.05 2.19
CA LEU A 265 -7.37 2.60 3.41
C LEU A 265 -6.71 3.26 4.62
N ARG A 266 -7.25 4.40 5.06
CA ARG A 266 -6.56 5.31 5.99
C ARG A 266 -6.20 4.65 7.34
N ASP A 267 -7.11 3.87 7.90
CA ASP A 267 -6.94 3.13 9.16
C ASP A 267 -6.12 1.83 9.00
N GLY A 268 -5.89 1.39 7.77
CA GLY A 268 -4.93 0.34 7.43
C GLY A 268 -3.54 0.87 7.11
N CYS A 269 -3.27 2.16 7.35
CA CYS A 269 -1.96 2.78 7.14
C CYS A 269 -1.41 3.37 8.44
N GLY A 270 -0.09 3.37 8.60
CA GLY A 270 0.57 3.99 9.75
C GLY A 270 1.89 4.66 9.41
N THR A 271 2.29 5.66 10.19
CA THR A 271 3.63 6.25 10.09
C THR A 271 4.14 6.72 11.46
N THR A 272 5.45 6.95 11.56
CA THR A 272 6.10 7.62 12.69
C THR A 272 6.34 9.12 12.41
N SER A 273 6.05 9.58 11.20
CA SER A 273 6.06 11.00 10.84
C SER A 273 5.04 11.79 11.66
N PRO A 274 5.22 13.11 11.84
CA PRO A 274 4.21 13.96 12.46
C PRO A 274 2.85 13.85 11.77
N GLY A 275 1.75 14.00 12.52
CA GLY A 275 0.39 13.78 12.01
C GLY A 275 0.01 14.58 10.75
N PHE A 276 0.59 15.78 10.57
CA PHE A 276 0.37 16.57 9.35
C PHE A 276 0.80 15.86 8.07
N ALA A 277 1.75 14.91 8.14
CA ALA A 277 2.21 14.14 6.99
C ALA A 277 1.08 13.23 6.48
N SER A 278 0.46 12.47 7.38
CA SER A 278 -0.71 11.62 7.08
C SER A 278 -1.92 12.45 6.63
N GLU A 279 -2.14 13.63 7.23
CA GLU A 279 -3.21 14.55 6.80
C GLU A 279 -3.00 15.04 5.36
N ALA A 280 -1.76 15.41 5.00
CA ALA A 280 -1.41 15.82 3.65
C ALA A 280 -1.59 14.69 2.63
N VAL A 281 -1.23 13.45 3.00
CA VAL A 281 -1.49 12.25 2.18
C VAL A 281 -2.98 12.10 1.94
N GLY A 282 -3.79 12.03 2.99
CA GLY A 282 -5.24 11.87 2.87
C GLY A 282 -5.91 12.97 2.05
N PHE A 283 -5.48 14.23 2.24
CA PHE A 283 -5.99 15.36 1.47
C PHE A 283 -5.69 15.23 -0.02
N ASN A 284 -4.47 14.87 -0.40
CA ASN A 284 -4.09 14.81 -1.80
C ASN A 284 -4.59 13.52 -2.48
N CYS A 285 -4.64 12.39 -1.78
CA CYS A 285 -5.21 11.15 -2.30
C CYS A 285 -6.66 11.37 -2.75
N ARG A 286 -7.53 11.94 -1.90
CA ARG A 286 -8.95 12.19 -2.26
C ARG A 286 -9.16 13.26 -3.35
N ARG A 287 -8.13 14.01 -3.72
CA ARG A 287 -8.23 15.16 -4.64
C ARG A 287 -7.54 14.93 -5.98
N ILE A 288 -6.44 14.21 -5.98
CA ILE A 288 -5.52 14.13 -7.12
C ILE A 288 -5.30 12.68 -7.54
N TRP A 289 -4.96 11.79 -6.60
CA TRP A 289 -4.46 10.47 -6.96
C TRP A 289 -5.51 9.35 -6.94
N GLY A 290 -6.65 9.56 -6.27
CA GLY A 290 -7.75 8.61 -6.25
C GLY A 290 -8.75 8.88 -5.13
N PHE A 291 -8.95 7.90 -4.26
CA PHE A 291 -9.97 7.91 -3.20
C PHE A 291 -9.36 7.60 -1.83
N VAL A 292 -10.10 7.94 -0.77
CA VAL A 292 -9.73 7.60 0.61
C VAL A 292 -10.93 6.94 1.29
N SER A 293 -10.73 5.72 1.77
CA SER A 293 -11.72 4.89 2.45
C SER A 293 -11.10 4.34 3.75
N SER A 294 -11.69 3.28 4.30
CA SER A 294 -11.24 2.60 5.52
C SER A 294 -11.38 1.08 5.40
N CYS A 295 -10.66 0.35 6.24
CA CYS A 295 -10.80 -1.09 6.40
C CYS A 295 -12.23 -1.45 6.82
N GLY A 296 -12.86 -0.63 7.68
CA GLY A 296 -14.26 -0.79 8.07
C GLY A 296 -15.23 -0.64 6.88
N ALA A 297 -15.03 0.35 6.02
CA ALA A 297 -15.86 0.52 4.82
C ALA A 297 -15.71 -0.66 3.82
N LEU A 298 -14.54 -1.31 3.80
CA LEU A 298 -14.35 -2.55 3.03
C LEU A 298 -15.09 -3.75 3.63
N VAL A 299 -15.31 -3.78 4.95
CA VAL A 299 -16.13 -4.82 5.60
C VAL A 299 -17.62 -4.60 5.34
N GLU A 300 -18.06 -3.34 5.28
CA GLU A 300 -19.47 -2.96 5.11
C GLU A 300 -20.00 -3.09 3.67
N GLY A 301 -19.11 -2.96 2.68
CA GLY A 301 -19.44 -2.94 1.25
C GLY A 301 -19.57 -4.31 0.59
#